data_AF-A0A971UPA6-F1
#
_entry.id   AF-A0A971UPA6-F1
#
_cell.length_a   1.000
_cell.length_b   1.000
_cell.length_c   1.000
_cell.angle_alpha   90.00
_cell.angle_beta   90.00
_cell.angle_gamma   90.00
#
_symmetry.space_group_name_H-M   'P 1'
#
loop_
_entity.id
_entity.type
_entity.pdbx_description
1 polymer ?
#
loop_
_entity_poly.entity_id
_entity_poly.type
_entity_poly.pdbx_seq_one_letter_code
_entity_poly.pdbx_strand_id
1 'polypeptide(L)'
;MLSLTLAWLGAGVAWAQADPFAPRVPPKNGAQQEKKEELPKPPRPDEILASLTFEVRQTEEIPDDLRGSAAIFPIGKKEFGFSGAVYVPSYYDAGRPWPVLVEGQFKRFSPLTLKEFAVEAEKHGFIAVCVELTYAGQGTRVSQSQAWNREGGTTVTQTQAFIQDYLVNMAVDEKNILGILKELGQKYTVATDAVGITGFLSCGLMSCRMVCKHPDTFRVAISRTGSFTDKLLPEDYEKGRKNYVFIVYGEKEDAQIQTGSLAAAEFFKKNNFSRLQVERIPYSGVDSRPEIVGNFFRGAFEEILGAEKSDFFRIHKMAVQCLEGVKDVTPRSDPKADAKSAPKNGAGQTDGNQKKDPASGEDSGKSAEPKQAQGPVKGPAAAAAAPPSPAVVMAALSQFNEQYPRSAFKGSCRFLMARVAMEKLDGKANAEKWLREFVDPPLLSSPLAPAAVLYLVEKVIDQEAQRDEAIQWLGKTMNRREASVEVRNRTRELRKKLLEQRDSAAKAQP
;
A
#
# COMPACT_ATOMS: atom_id res chain seq x y z
N MET A 1 11.61 -20.31 68.28
CA MET A 1 12.15 -21.68 68.44
C MET A 1 12.45 -22.23 67.06
N LEU A 2 13.72 -22.51 66.77
CA LEU A 2 14.15 -23.33 65.63
C LEU A 2 13.83 -24.81 65.92
N SER A 3 13.54 -25.58 64.86
CA SER A 3 14.14 -26.90 64.60
C SER A 3 13.90 -27.24 63.13
N LEU A 4 14.92 -27.20 62.26
CA LEU A 4 15.82 -28.31 61.91
C LEU A 4 15.09 -29.54 61.33
N THR A 5 15.40 -29.87 60.06
CA THR A 5 16.16 -31.10 59.73
C THR A 5 16.79 -31.05 58.33
N LEU A 6 18.05 -31.50 58.31
CA LEU A 6 19.01 -31.66 57.21
C LEU A 6 18.94 -33.08 56.63
N ALA A 7 19.38 -33.28 55.37
CA ALA A 7 20.52 -34.12 54.96
C ALA A 7 20.35 -34.56 53.47
N TRP A 8 21.24 -34.38 52.49
CA TRP A 8 22.70 -34.53 52.27
C TRP A 8 23.17 -35.87 51.67
N LEU A 9 24.02 -35.73 50.62
CA LEU A 9 25.19 -36.51 50.15
C LEU A 9 25.15 -36.70 48.62
N GLY A 10 26.18 -36.43 47.80
CA GLY A 10 27.62 -36.12 47.95
C GLY A 10 28.28 -36.51 46.60
N ALA A 11 29.51 -36.17 46.17
CA ALA A 11 30.63 -35.37 46.67
C ALA A 11 31.67 -35.24 45.51
N GLY A 12 32.65 -34.34 45.65
CA GLY A 12 33.80 -34.21 44.73
C GLY A 12 34.47 -32.83 44.77
N VAL A 13 35.59 -32.70 45.47
CA VAL A 13 36.19 -31.47 46.02
C VAL A 13 37.46 -31.03 45.26
N ALA A 14 37.70 -29.72 45.12
CA ALA A 14 39.03 -29.13 45.25
C ALA A 14 38.93 -27.61 45.51
N TRP A 15 39.42 -27.16 46.67
CA TRP A 15 39.54 -25.76 47.06
C TRP A 15 40.81 -25.14 46.46
N ALA A 16 40.69 -23.95 45.88
CA ALA A 16 41.79 -23.00 45.76
C ALA A 16 41.25 -21.62 46.13
N GLN A 17 41.85 -21.02 47.15
CA GLN A 17 41.53 -19.69 47.66
C GLN A 17 41.69 -18.65 46.54
N ALA A 18 40.64 -17.87 46.27
CA ALA A 18 40.70 -16.69 45.43
C ALA A 18 40.03 -15.52 46.15
N ASP A 19 40.83 -14.48 46.33
CA ASP A 19 40.55 -13.20 46.98
C ASP A 19 39.25 -12.54 46.44
N PRO A 20 38.24 -12.23 47.29
CA PRO A 20 36.95 -11.69 46.83
C PRO A 20 37.03 -10.25 46.28
N PHE A 21 38.22 -9.62 46.31
CA PHE A 21 38.43 -8.26 45.80
C PHE A 21 39.51 -8.14 44.71
N ALA A 22 39.99 -9.25 44.14
CA ALA A 22 40.88 -9.17 42.97
C ALA A 22 40.12 -8.76 41.71
N PRO A 23 40.57 -7.73 40.95
CA PRO A 23 39.96 -7.37 39.67
C PRO A 23 40.09 -8.54 38.69
N ARG A 24 38.96 -9.09 38.25
CA ARG A 24 38.91 -10.14 37.23
C ARG A 24 39.36 -9.55 35.89
N VAL A 25 40.63 -9.76 35.55
CA VAL A 25 41.12 -9.55 34.19
C VAL A 25 40.62 -10.72 33.33
N PRO A 26 39.86 -10.49 32.24
CA PRO A 26 39.42 -11.57 31.37
C PRO A 26 40.63 -12.24 30.71
N PRO A 27 40.57 -13.54 30.40
CA PRO A 27 41.65 -14.20 29.69
C PRO A 27 41.88 -13.50 28.35
N LYS A 28 43.14 -13.21 28.03
CA LYS A 28 43.58 -12.79 26.69
C LYS A 28 43.35 -13.95 25.73
N ASN A 29 42.12 -14.08 25.23
CA ASN A 29 41.86 -14.83 24.02
C ASN A 29 42.55 -14.09 22.88
N GLY A 30 43.37 -14.82 22.13
CA GLY A 30 44.04 -14.31 20.94
C GLY A 30 43.06 -13.58 20.04
N ALA A 31 43.50 -12.44 19.52
CA ALA A 31 42.73 -11.64 18.59
C ALA A 31 42.42 -12.45 17.32
N GLN A 32 41.33 -13.20 17.32
CA GLN A 32 40.50 -13.26 16.14
C GLN A 32 39.91 -11.85 16.02
N GLN A 33 40.50 -11.05 15.12
CA GLN A 33 39.78 -9.93 14.55
C GLN A 33 38.47 -10.51 13.99
N GLU A 34 37.39 -10.41 14.76
CA GLU A 34 36.06 -10.41 14.18
C GLU A 34 36.13 -9.32 13.10
N LYS A 35 36.13 -9.78 11.85
CA LYS A 35 35.93 -8.91 10.71
C LYS A 35 34.63 -8.19 11.04
N LYS A 36 34.71 -6.91 11.41
CA LYS A 36 33.55 -6.02 11.38
C LYS A 36 33.06 -6.09 9.94
N GLU A 37 32.12 -6.98 9.70
CA GLU A 37 31.43 -7.06 8.43
C GLU A 37 30.74 -5.71 8.30
N GLU A 38 31.31 -4.87 7.45
CA GLU A 38 30.83 -3.51 7.24
C GLU A 38 29.43 -3.67 6.65
N LEU A 39 28.41 -3.51 7.51
CA LEU A 39 27.00 -3.57 7.11
C LEU A 39 26.83 -2.67 5.87
N PRO A 40 26.20 -3.17 4.79
CA PRO A 40 26.00 -2.38 3.59
C PRO A 40 25.35 -1.05 3.97
N LYS A 41 25.97 0.07 3.55
CA LYS A 41 25.41 1.40 3.81
C LYS A 41 24.00 1.45 3.21
N PRO A 42 23.00 1.98 3.94
CA PRO A 42 21.66 2.11 3.39
C PRO A 42 21.71 2.96 2.10
N PRO A 43 20.93 2.59 1.07
CA PRO A 43 20.95 3.30 -0.21
C PRO A 43 20.55 4.76 0.01
N ARG A 44 21.22 5.66 -0.72
CA ARG A 44 20.94 7.09 -0.59
C ARG A 44 19.58 7.43 -1.21
N PRO A 45 18.86 8.46 -0.73
CA PRO A 45 17.56 8.85 -1.28
C PRO A 45 17.52 9.01 -2.80
N ASP A 46 18.58 9.58 -3.39
CA ASP A 46 18.74 9.74 -4.85
C ASP A 46 18.86 8.40 -5.59
N GLU A 47 19.57 7.43 -5.00
CA GLU A 47 19.70 6.08 -5.56
C GLU A 47 18.37 5.33 -5.54
N ILE A 48 17.60 5.50 -4.45
CA ILE A 48 16.25 4.91 -4.34
C ILE A 48 15.34 5.51 -5.41
N LEU A 49 15.29 6.84 -5.53
CA LEU A 49 14.48 7.52 -6.55
C LEU A 49 14.85 7.07 -7.97
N ALA A 50 16.14 6.91 -8.27
CA ALA A 50 16.60 6.42 -9.57
C ALA A 50 16.23 4.95 -9.85
N SER A 51 15.94 4.15 -8.81
CA SER A 51 15.51 2.75 -8.94
C SER A 51 14.02 2.56 -9.21
N LEU A 52 13.22 3.61 -9.03
CA LEU A 52 11.77 3.57 -9.23
C LEU A 52 11.41 3.48 -10.72
N THR A 53 10.36 2.73 -11.03
CA THR A 53 9.84 2.54 -12.38
C THR A 53 8.77 3.57 -12.77
N PHE A 54 8.46 4.50 -11.87
CA PHE A 54 7.49 5.58 -12.05
C PHE A 54 8.13 6.95 -11.78
N GLU A 55 7.53 7.99 -12.34
CA GLU A 55 7.97 9.37 -12.15
C GLU A 55 7.73 9.82 -10.70
N VAL A 56 8.71 10.49 -10.10
CA VAL A 56 8.56 11.19 -8.82
C VAL A 56 8.90 12.66 -9.01
N ARG A 57 7.91 13.53 -8.83
CA ARG A 57 8.07 14.99 -8.93
C ARG A 57 8.41 15.60 -7.58
N GLN A 58 9.32 16.57 -7.55
CA GLN A 58 9.52 17.43 -6.38
C GLN A 58 8.67 18.69 -6.58
N THR A 59 7.69 18.92 -5.72
CA THR A 59 6.70 19.99 -5.88
C THR A 59 6.49 20.75 -4.58
N GLU A 60 5.85 21.92 -4.67
CA GLU A 60 5.50 22.74 -3.50
C GLU A 60 4.18 22.34 -2.85
N GLU A 61 3.29 21.74 -3.65
CA GLU A 61 1.96 21.24 -3.24
C GLU A 61 1.68 19.91 -3.95
N ILE A 62 0.61 19.22 -3.58
CA ILE A 62 0.21 17.95 -4.23
C ILE A 62 -0.27 18.27 -5.65
N PRO A 63 0.31 17.74 -6.74
CA PRO A 63 -0.27 17.92 -8.07
C PRO A 63 -1.64 17.25 -8.18
N ASP A 64 -2.48 17.65 -9.14
CA ASP A 64 -3.79 17.03 -9.40
C ASP A 64 -3.73 15.95 -10.51
N ASP A 65 -2.53 15.67 -11.04
CA ASP A 65 -2.30 14.85 -12.23
C ASP A 65 -1.35 13.65 -12.00
N LEU A 66 -1.15 13.23 -10.74
CA LEU A 66 -0.23 12.13 -10.36
C LEU A 66 -0.59 10.70 -10.83
N ARG A 67 -1.46 10.51 -11.82
CA ARG A 67 -1.91 9.17 -12.23
C ARG A 67 -0.72 8.28 -12.67
N GLY A 68 -0.39 7.28 -11.86
CA GLY A 68 0.73 6.36 -12.07
C GLY A 68 2.10 6.98 -11.77
N SER A 69 2.14 8.05 -10.98
CA SER A 69 3.34 8.75 -10.55
C SER A 69 3.21 9.18 -9.09
N ALA A 70 4.27 9.81 -8.57
CA ALA A 70 4.29 10.35 -7.22
C ALA A 70 4.76 11.81 -7.20
N ALA A 71 4.46 12.49 -6.11
CA ALA A 71 5.10 13.73 -5.73
C ALA A 71 5.66 13.66 -4.30
N ILE A 72 6.76 14.36 -4.08
CA ILE A 72 7.31 14.68 -2.76
C ILE A 72 7.22 16.20 -2.60
N PHE A 73 6.72 16.65 -1.46
CA PHE A 73 6.47 18.05 -1.17
C PHE A 73 6.80 18.39 0.29
N PRO A 74 7.19 19.64 0.60
CA PRO A 74 7.49 20.04 1.97
C PRO A 74 6.22 20.07 2.83
N ILE A 75 6.33 19.70 4.10
CA ILE A 75 5.24 19.80 5.08
C ILE A 75 5.68 20.61 6.30
N GLY A 76 4.73 21.28 6.95
CA GLY A 76 5.02 22.17 8.06
C GLY A 76 5.92 23.34 7.64
N LYS A 77 6.79 23.80 8.54
CA LYS A 77 7.73 24.88 8.21
C LYS A 77 8.94 24.34 7.43
N LYS A 78 9.24 24.94 6.28
CA LYS A 78 10.34 24.54 5.39
C LYS A 78 11.70 24.43 6.10
N GLU A 79 11.96 25.29 7.09
CA GLU A 79 13.20 25.28 7.90
C GLU A 79 13.46 23.96 8.62
N PHE A 80 12.41 23.21 8.94
CA PHE A 80 12.55 21.90 9.58
C PHE A 80 12.80 20.77 8.58
N GLY A 81 12.57 20.99 7.28
CA GLY A 81 12.91 20.06 6.21
C GLY A 81 12.21 18.70 6.31
N PHE A 82 10.94 18.68 6.75
CA PHE A 82 10.08 17.51 6.70
C PHE A 82 9.32 17.47 5.38
N SER A 83 9.08 16.27 4.87
CA SER A 83 8.36 16.05 3.61
C SER A 83 7.14 15.13 3.78
N GLY A 84 6.16 15.34 2.91
CA GLY A 84 5.13 14.37 2.58
C GLY A 84 5.40 13.80 1.19
N ALA A 85 4.81 12.65 0.91
CA ALA A 85 4.77 12.09 -0.43
C ALA A 85 3.39 11.50 -0.73
N VAL A 86 2.97 11.57 -1.99
CA VAL A 86 1.73 10.95 -2.46
C VAL A 86 2.04 10.14 -3.70
N TYR A 87 1.53 8.92 -3.76
CA TYR A 87 1.52 8.08 -4.95
C TYR A 87 0.08 7.75 -5.33
N VAL A 88 -0.27 7.99 -6.60
CA VAL A 88 -1.60 7.71 -7.14
C VAL A 88 -1.47 6.57 -8.16
N PRO A 89 -2.21 5.46 -8.00
CA PRO A 89 -2.11 4.31 -8.90
C PRO A 89 -2.34 4.66 -10.37
N SER A 90 -1.69 3.92 -11.28
CA SER A 90 -1.76 4.13 -12.73
C SER A 90 -3.15 3.97 -13.32
N TYR A 91 -4.00 3.18 -12.68
CA TYR A 91 -5.40 3.02 -13.04
C TYR A 91 -6.34 3.91 -12.22
N TYR A 92 -5.81 4.99 -11.62
CA TYR A 92 -6.64 6.04 -11.02
C TYR A 92 -7.66 6.58 -12.02
N ASP A 93 -8.90 6.67 -11.55
CA ASP A 93 -10.03 7.20 -12.30
C ASP A 93 -10.94 7.95 -11.33
N ALA A 94 -11.33 9.16 -11.71
CA ALA A 94 -12.18 10.03 -10.89
C ALA A 94 -13.63 9.51 -10.80
N GLY A 95 -14.02 8.54 -11.64
CA GLY A 95 -15.35 7.92 -11.67
C GLY A 95 -15.65 6.97 -10.52
N ARG A 96 -14.69 6.74 -9.60
CA ARG A 96 -14.91 6.06 -8.32
C ARG A 96 -14.17 6.76 -7.18
N PRO A 97 -14.66 6.66 -5.93
CA PRO A 97 -13.89 7.08 -4.77
C PRO A 97 -12.74 6.11 -4.46
N TRP A 98 -11.62 6.62 -3.99
CA TRP A 98 -10.40 5.87 -3.71
C TRP A 98 -10.07 5.84 -2.22
N PRO A 99 -9.90 4.65 -1.61
CA PRO A 99 -9.36 4.53 -0.26
C PRO A 99 -7.98 5.18 -0.17
N VAL A 100 -7.64 5.68 1.02
CA VAL A 100 -6.34 6.34 1.28
C VAL A 100 -5.65 5.63 2.43
N LEU A 101 -4.38 5.29 2.24
CA LEU A 101 -3.54 4.73 3.28
C LEU A 101 -2.40 5.71 3.60
N VAL A 102 -2.37 6.20 4.84
CA VAL A 102 -1.32 7.09 5.34
C VAL A 102 -0.24 6.25 6.03
N GLU A 103 1.01 6.36 5.62
CA GLU A 103 2.18 5.79 6.31
C GLU A 103 2.97 6.88 7.01
N GLY A 104 3.04 6.76 8.33
CA GLY A 104 3.93 7.55 9.17
C GLY A 104 5.36 7.01 9.12
N GLN A 105 6.33 7.88 8.88
CA GLN A 105 7.73 7.48 8.65
C GLN A 105 8.73 8.43 9.31
N PHE A 106 9.98 7.99 9.38
CA PHE A 106 11.09 8.83 9.82
C PHE A 106 11.45 9.88 8.75
N LYS A 107 12.11 10.96 9.20
CA LYS A 107 12.61 12.01 8.31
C LYS A 107 13.56 11.43 7.24
N ARG A 108 13.40 11.86 5.98
CA ARG A 108 14.13 11.42 4.77
C ARG A 108 13.83 10.01 4.28
N PHE A 109 12.77 9.37 4.78
CA PHE A 109 12.39 8.02 4.34
C PHE A 109 11.39 8.02 3.17
N SER A 110 10.87 9.17 2.75
CA SER A 110 9.86 9.27 1.69
C SER A 110 10.17 8.45 0.44
N PRO A 111 11.39 8.47 -0.14
CA PRO A 111 11.70 7.63 -1.31
C PRO A 111 11.61 6.13 -1.04
N LEU A 112 12.07 5.68 0.13
CA LEU A 112 12.01 4.27 0.51
C LEU A 112 10.56 3.82 0.68
N THR A 113 9.75 4.61 1.38
CA THR A 113 8.35 4.28 1.60
C THR A 113 7.54 4.33 0.31
N LEU A 114 7.83 5.26 -0.61
CA LEU A 114 7.25 5.24 -1.96
C LEU A 114 7.61 3.95 -2.71
N LYS A 115 8.87 3.50 -2.64
CA LYS A 115 9.31 2.23 -3.25
C LYS A 115 8.51 1.04 -2.73
N GLU A 116 8.25 1.01 -1.42
CA GLU A 116 7.52 -0.08 -0.76
C GLU A 116 6.01 -0.04 -1.03
N PHE A 117 5.38 1.13 -0.88
CA PHE A 117 3.92 1.25 -0.88
C PHE A 117 3.31 1.52 -2.25
N ALA A 118 4.08 2.00 -3.25
CA ALA A 118 3.54 2.18 -4.61
C ALA A 118 3.09 0.83 -5.22
N VAL A 119 3.87 -0.23 -4.99
CA VAL A 119 3.54 -1.59 -5.43
C VAL A 119 2.23 -2.06 -4.80
N GLU A 120 2.08 -1.85 -3.49
CA GLU A 120 0.88 -2.25 -2.76
C GLU A 120 -0.34 -1.39 -3.14
N ALA A 121 -0.15 -0.10 -3.38
CA ALA A 121 -1.18 0.81 -3.87
C ALA A 121 -1.72 0.37 -5.24
N GLU A 122 -0.83 -0.01 -6.17
CA GLU A 122 -1.22 -0.56 -7.47
C GLU A 122 -1.95 -1.90 -7.32
N LYS A 123 -1.44 -2.79 -6.48
CA LYS A 123 -2.01 -4.12 -6.29
C LYS A 123 -3.39 -4.07 -5.61
N HIS A 124 -3.57 -3.21 -4.61
CA HIS A 124 -4.73 -3.19 -3.74
C HIS A 124 -5.72 -2.04 -3.98
N GLY A 125 -5.34 -1.01 -4.74
CA GLY A 125 -6.27 0.02 -5.24
C GLY A 125 -6.59 1.15 -4.27
N PHE A 126 -5.56 1.67 -3.62
CA PHE A 126 -5.62 2.83 -2.73
C PHE A 126 -4.61 3.90 -3.12
N ILE A 127 -4.84 5.15 -2.72
CA ILE A 127 -3.84 6.23 -2.81
C ILE A 127 -2.92 6.11 -1.60
N ALA A 128 -1.61 6.03 -1.83
CA ALA A 128 -0.62 5.97 -0.77
C ALA A 128 -0.15 7.38 -0.40
N VAL A 129 -0.19 7.72 0.89
CA VAL A 129 0.29 8.99 1.44
C VAL A 129 1.39 8.66 2.45
N CYS A 130 2.58 9.21 2.28
CA CYS A 130 3.69 9.05 3.22
C CYS A 130 3.90 10.38 3.95
N VAL A 131 4.06 10.36 5.27
CA VAL A 131 4.23 11.58 6.07
C VAL A 131 5.40 11.40 7.02
N GLU A 132 6.43 12.23 6.85
CA GLU A 132 7.54 12.27 7.82
C GLU A 132 7.06 12.88 9.14
N LEU A 133 7.12 12.08 10.20
CA LEU A 133 6.63 12.46 11.51
C LEU A 133 7.72 13.19 12.30
N THR A 134 7.37 14.37 12.80
CA THR A 134 8.27 15.22 13.57
C THR A 134 8.66 14.59 14.89
N TYR A 135 7.80 13.80 15.54
CA TYR A 135 8.15 13.13 16.80
C TYR A 135 9.03 11.88 16.60
N ALA A 136 9.04 11.29 15.41
CA ALA A 136 9.71 10.02 15.16
C ALA A 136 11.23 10.20 15.19
N GLY A 137 11.89 9.51 16.14
CA GLY A 137 13.34 9.59 16.32
C GLY A 137 13.82 10.82 17.11
N GLN A 138 12.91 11.59 17.70
CA GLN A 138 13.24 12.65 18.65
C GLN A 138 13.53 12.09 20.03
N GLY A 139 14.39 12.79 20.78
CA GLY A 139 14.73 12.47 22.16
C GLY A 139 16.17 12.01 22.35
N THR A 140 16.52 11.70 23.60
CA THR A 140 17.83 11.17 23.96
C THR A 140 17.91 9.71 23.56
N ARG A 141 18.98 9.33 22.87
CA ARG A 141 19.26 7.93 22.52
C ARG A 141 19.56 7.16 23.81
N VAL A 142 18.71 6.21 24.17
CA VAL A 142 18.82 5.46 25.43
C VAL A 142 19.41 4.07 25.24
N SER A 143 19.15 3.44 24.09
CA SER A 143 19.73 2.14 23.76
C SER A 143 19.82 1.93 22.25
N GLN A 144 20.66 0.96 21.88
CA GLN A 144 20.82 0.50 20.52
C GLN A 144 20.91 -1.02 20.56
N SER A 145 19.96 -1.70 19.91
CA SER A 145 19.87 -3.16 19.90
C SER A 145 20.16 -3.67 18.50
N GLN A 146 21.04 -4.67 18.41
CA GLN A 146 21.17 -5.44 17.17
C GLN A 146 19.91 -6.27 17.01
N ALA A 147 19.30 -6.16 15.85
CA ALA A 147 18.11 -6.90 15.49
C ALA A 147 18.35 -7.61 14.16
N TRP A 148 17.45 -8.50 13.82
CA TRP A 148 17.48 -9.20 12.54
C TRP A 148 16.29 -8.74 11.70
N ASN A 149 16.46 -8.65 10.39
CA ASN A 149 15.39 -8.52 9.40
C ASN A 149 15.69 -9.47 8.23
N ARG A 150 14.77 -9.59 7.27
CA ARG A 150 14.91 -10.50 6.11
C ARG A 150 16.11 -10.19 5.21
N GLU A 151 16.67 -8.98 5.30
CA GLU A 151 17.84 -8.53 4.54
C GLU A 151 19.15 -8.75 5.31
N GLY A 152 19.10 -9.17 6.59
CA GLY A 152 20.25 -9.48 7.43
C GLY A 152 20.19 -8.82 8.80
N GLY A 153 21.37 -8.46 9.32
CA GLY A 153 21.47 -7.71 10.57
C GLY A 153 20.97 -6.27 10.38
N THR A 154 20.19 -5.78 11.33
CA THR A 154 19.77 -4.37 11.41
C THR A 154 20.02 -3.84 12.81
N THR A 155 19.85 -2.54 13.00
CA THR A 155 20.02 -1.93 14.31
C THR A 155 18.86 -1.02 14.64
N VAL A 156 18.19 -1.33 15.75
CA VAL A 156 17.09 -0.53 16.26
C VAL A 156 17.61 0.43 17.32
N THR A 157 17.24 1.69 17.14
CA THR A 157 17.59 2.76 18.08
C THR A 157 16.39 3.11 18.92
N GLN A 158 16.53 3.05 20.23
CA GLN A 158 15.50 3.55 21.13
C GLN A 158 15.85 4.95 21.58
N THR A 159 14.85 5.82 21.51
CA THR A 159 14.91 7.21 21.96
C THR A 159 13.90 7.39 23.09
N GLN A 160 14.26 8.25 24.04
CA GLN A 160 13.37 8.66 25.12
C GLN A 160 13.27 10.18 25.08
N ALA A 161 12.04 10.68 25.03
CA ALA A 161 11.71 12.08 25.22
C ALA A 161 10.66 12.22 26.34
N PHE A 162 10.49 13.44 26.86
CA PHE A 162 9.39 13.70 27.78
C PHE A 162 8.06 13.53 27.06
N ILE A 163 7.06 13.01 27.77
CA ILE A 163 5.70 12.80 27.23
C ILE A 163 5.15 14.10 26.62
N GLN A 164 5.41 15.24 27.26
CA GLN A 164 4.95 16.54 26.78
C GLN A 164 5.55 16.90 25.41
N ASP A 165 6.83 16.62 25.18
CA ASP A 165 7.49 16.88 23.90
C ASP A 165 6.93 15.98 22.79
N TYR A 166 6.63 14.72 23.11
CA TYR A 166 5.93 13.83 22.19
C TYR A 166 4.56 14.41 21.82
N LEU A 167 3.76 14.84 22.79
CA LEU A 167 2.42 15.36 22.54
C LEU A 167 2.44 16.63 21.67
N VAL A 168 3.39 17.54 21.88
CA VAL A 168 3.55 18.75 21.06
C VAL A 168 3.88 18.39 19.61
N ASN A 169 4.85 17.51 19.38
CA ASN A 169 5.23 17.09 18.03
C ASN A 169 4.12 16.28 17.35
N MET A 170 3.48 15.37 18.08
CA MET A 170 2.35 14.60 17.57
C MET A 170 1.17 15.49 17.15
N ALA A 171 0.94 16.61 17.83
CA ALA A 171 -0.10 17.57 17.43
C ALA A 171 0.26 18.29 16.11
N VAL A 172 1.55 18.56 15.87
CA VAL A 172 2.03 19.08 14.58
C VAL A 172 1.82 18.05 13.48
N ASP A 173 2.19 16.79 13.74
CA ASP A 173 2.05 15.69 12.79
C ASP A 173 0.59 15.42 12.43
N GLU A 174 -0.29 15.40 13.44
CA GLU A 174 -1.74 15.29 13.26
C GLU A 174 -2.28 16.40 12.34
N LYS A 175 -1.88 17.66 12.57
CA LYS A 175 -2.28 18.78 11.71
C LYS A 175 -1.78 18.61 10.28
N ASN A 176 -0.54 18.14 10.10
CA ASN A 176 0.02 17.91 8.77
C ASN A 176 -0.72 16.79 8.03
N ILE A 177 -0.98 15.65 8.71
CA ILE A 177 -1.72 14.52 8.13
C ILE A 177 -3.13 14.96 7.69
N LEU A 178 -3.88 15.64 8.57
CA LEU A 178 -5.22 16.11 8.25
C LEU A 178 -5.22 17.17 7.13
N GLY A 179 -4.20 18.03 7.09
CA GLY A 179 -4.01 19.00 6.01
C GLY A 179 -3.81 18.34 4.65
N ILE A 180 -2.95 17.32 4.59
CA ILE A 180 -2.70 16.53 3.37
C ILE A 180 -3.97 15.83 2.90
N LEU A 181 -4.71 15.18 3.82
CA LEU A 181 -5.97 14.50 3.46
C LEU A 181 -7.01 15.49 2.91
N LYS A 182 -7.09 16.70 3.48
CA LYS A 182 -7.98 17.76 2.97
C LYS A 182 -7.59 18.19 1.57
N GLU A 183 -6.31 18.46 1.32
CA GLU A 183 -5.82 18.85 0.00
C GLU A 183 -6.01 17.72 -1.03
N LEU A 184 -5.73 16.48 -0.63
CA LEU A 184 -5.96 15.30 -1.46
C LEU A 184 -7.43 15.18 -1.86
N GLY A 185 -8.37 15.40 -0.94
CA GLY A 185 -9.81 15.40 -1.23
C GLY A 185 -10.29 16.55 -2.13
N GLN A 186 -9.49 17.62 -2.29
CA GLN A 186 -9.77 18.69 -3.25
C GLN A 186 -9.30 18.36 -4.67
N LYS A 187 -8.25 17.53 -4.79
CA LYS A 187 -7.58 17.21 -6.06
C LYS A 187 -7.98 15.83 -6.61
N TYR A 188 -8.40 14.91 -5.74
CA TYR A 188 -8.72 13.52 -6.06
C TYR A 188 -10.06 13.09 -5.45
N THR A 189 -10.73 12.13 -6.11
CA THR A 189 -11.96 11.50 -5.61
C THR A 189 -11.60 10.50 -4.51
N VAL A 190 -11.53 10.96 -3.26
CA VAL A 190 -11.18 10.15 -2.09
C VAL A 190 -12.42 9.52 -1.44
N ALA A 191 -12.32 8.25 -1.04
CA ALA A 191 -13.29 7.58 -0.18
C ALA A 191 -13.05 8.01 1.28
N THR A 192 -13.75 9.06 1.73
CA THR A 192 -13.56 9.63 3.08
C THR A 192 -13.98 8.69 4.20
N ASP A 193 -14.80 7.68 3.91
CA ASP A 193 -15.17 6.58 4.80
C ASP A 193 -14.13 5.46 4.85
N ALA A 194 -13.11 5.47 3.97
CA ALA A 194 -12.10 4.41 3.84
C ALA A 194 -10.67 4.98 3.90
N VAL A 195 -10.36 5.70 4.99
CA VAL A 195 -9.00 6.17 5.29
C VAL A 195 -8.38 5.29 6.37
N GLY A 196 -7.19 4.77 6.08
CA GLY A 196 -6.35 4.01 7.00
C GLY A 196 -5.06 4.75 7.32
N ILE A 197 -4.44 4.38 8.44
CA ILE A 197 -3.12 4.85 8.84
C ILE A 197 -2.26 3.68 9.32
N THR A 198 -0.99 3.68 8.93
CA THR A 198 0.03 2.69 9.26
C THR A 198 1.30 3.36 9.73
N GLY A 199 2.11 2.65 10.51
CA GLY A 199 3.43 3.10 10.91
C GLY A 199 4.31 1.94 11.35
N PHE A 200 5.60 2.03 11.04
CA PHE A 200 6.63 1.09 11.47
C PHE A 200 7.45 1.64 12.65
N LEU A 201 7.82 0.77 13.59
CA LEU A 201 8.58 1.14 14.78
C LEU A 201 7.89 2.26 15.58
N SER A 202 8.61 3.33 15.91
CA SER A 202 8.06 4.45 16.68
C SER A 202 6.84 5.10 16.01
N CYS A 203 6.71 4.99 14.68
CA CYS A 203 5.60 5.56 13.92
C CYS A 203 4.28 4.79 14.14
N GLY A 204 4.33 3.53 14.60
CA GLY A 204 3.14 2.72 14.89
C GLY A 204 2.27 3.28 16.03
N LEU A 205 2.85 4.11 16.91
CA LEU A 205 2.07 4.81 17.93
C LEU A 205 1.11 5.84 17.31
N MET A 206 1.54 6.54 16.26
CA MET A 206 0.70 7.51 15.57
C MET A 206 -0.51 6.85 14.92
N SER A 207 -0.35 5.67 14.32
CA SER A 207 -1.48 4.97 13.71
C SER A 207 -2.54 4.61 14.76
N CYS A 208 -2.13 4.07 15.90
CA CYS A 208 -3.00 3.83 17.05
C CYS A 208 -3.66 5.11 17.61
N ARG A 209 -2.91 6.22 17.69
CA ARG A 209 -3.44 7.50 18.20
C ARG A 209 -4.49 8.10 17.27
N MET A 210 -4.25 8.09 15.96
CA MET A 210 -5.14 8.75 14.99
C MET A 210 -6.50 8.05 14.87
N VAL A 211 -6.56 6.71 14.94
CA VAL A 211 -7.85 5.98 14.94
C VAL A 211 -8.66 6.21 16.21
N CYS A 212 -7.99 6.47 17.35
CA CYS A 212 -8.65 6.81 18.60
C CYS A 212 -9.14 8.26 18.63
N LYS A 213 -8.32 9.20 18.12
CA LYS A 213 -8.58 10.64 18.21
C LYS A 213 -9.49 11.16 17.12
N HIS A 214 -9.41 10.57 15.92
CA HIS A 214 -10.18 10.97 14.74
C HIS A 214 -10.93 9.76 14.17
N PRO A 215 -11.81 9.11 14.97
CA PRO A 215 -12.41 7.83 14.61
C PRO A 215 -13.37 7.90 13.41
N ASP A 216 -13.90 9.08 13.10
CA ASP A 216 -14.75 9.28 11.92
C ASP A 216 -13.93 9.39 10.62
N THR A 217 -12.69 9.90 10.73
CA THR A 217 -11.74 10.04 9.62
C THR A 217 -10.99 8.74 9.39
N PHE A 218 -10.30 8.22 10.41
CA PHE A 218 -9.47 7.02 10.30
C PHE A 218 -10.27 5.80 10.76
N ARG A 219 -10.57 4.90 9.83
CA ARG A 219 -11.32 3.67 10.12
C ARG A 219 -10.43 2.46 10.35
N VAL A 220 -9.14 2.58 9.99
CA VAL A 220 -8.16 1.50 10.08
C VAL A 220 -6.85 2.03 10.66
N ALA A 221 -6.33 1.39 11.70
CA ALA A 221 -4.97 1.56 12.18
C ALA A 221 -4.19 0.26 12.03
N ILE A 222 -2.96 0.36 11.52
CA ILE A 222 -2.04 -0.75 11.40
C ILE A 222 -0.73 -0.36 12.10
N SER A 223 -0.31 -1.13 13.09
CA SER A 223 0.90 -0.87 13.87
C SER A 223 1.88 -2.01 13.66
N ARG A 224 3.04 -1.71 13.06
CA ARG A 224 4.03 -2.70 12.62
C ARG A 224 5.28 -2.61 13.47
N THR A 225 5.59 -3.66 14.23
CA THR A 225 6.70 -3.65 15.21
C THR A 225 6.63 -2.36 16.05
N GLY A 226 5.41 -1.98 16.43
CA GLY A 226 5.09 -0.61 16.79
C GLY A 226 5.46 -0.27 18.23
N SER A 227 6.04 0.89 18.47
CA SER A 227 6.11 1.43 19.83
C SER A 227 4.71 1.79 20.34
N PHE A 228 4.47 1.64 21.64
CA PHE A 228 3.17 1.95 22.21
C PHE A 228 3.25 2.42 23.67
N THR A 229 2.41 3.40 24.01
CA THR A 229 2.05 3.72 25.39
C THR A 229 0.66 4.37 25.38
N ASP A 230 -0.20 3.92 26.30
CA ASP A 230 -1.54 4.45 26.50
C ASP A 230 -1.54 5.92 26.95
N LYS A 231 -0.48 6.38 27.61
CA LYS A 231 -0.27 7.78 28.01
C LYS A 231 -0.25 8.77 26.83
N LEU A 232 0.00 8.27 25.61
CA LEU A 232 0.02 9.07 24.38
C LEU A 232 -1.23 8.84 23.52
N LEU A 233 -2.29 8.21 24.05
CA LEU A 233 -3.61 8.16 23.43
C LEU A 233 -4.49 9.34 23.90
N PRO A 234 -5.53 9.72 23.14
CA PRO A 234 -6.53 10.68 23.63
C PRO A 234 -7.34 10.09 24.78
N GLU A 235 -7.91 10.94 25.64
CA GLU A 235 -8.74 10.50 26.76
C GLU A 235 -10.05 9.83 26.33
N ASP A 236 -10.63 10.26 25.20
CA ASP A 236 -11.92 9.80 24.67
C ASP A 236 -11.80 8.72 23.59
N TYR A 237 -10.79 7.84 23.71
CA TYR A 237 -10.47 6.80 22.74
C TYR A 237 -11.62 5.81 22.49
N GLU A 238 -12.62 5.72 23.36
CA GLU A 238 -13.72 4.76 23.24
C GLU A 238 -14.55 4.95 21.95
N LYS A 239 -14.56 6.16 21.40
CA LYS A 239 -15.23 6.47 20.13
C LYS A 239 -14.66 5.65 18.96
N GLY A 240 -13.40 5.23 19.06
CA GLY A 240 -12.71 4.41 18.06
C GLY A 240 -12.93 2.89 18.18
N ARG A 241 -13.67 2.38 19.18
CA ARG A 241 -13.77 0.92 19.45
C ARG A 241 -14.28 0.06 18.30
N LYS A 242 -15.02 0.65 17.37
CA LYS A 242 -15.57 -0.03 16.18
C LYS A 242 -14.63 0.00 14.97
N ASN A 243 -13.54 0.74 15.04
CA ASN A 243 -12.57 0.84 13.95
C ASN A 243 -11.62 -0.36 13.98
N TYR A 244 -11.03 -0.66 12.82
CA TYR A 244 -10.06 -1.75 12.70
C TYR A 244 -8.75 -1.34 13.33
N VAL A 245 -8.21 -2.22 14.16
CA VAL A 245 -6.86 -2.09 14.71
C VAL A 245 -6.12 -3.38 14.39
N PHE A 246 -5.04 -3.28 13.65
CA PHE A 246 -4.17 -4.40 13.32
C PHE A 246 -2.80 -4.19 13.90
N ILE A 247 -2.37 -5.12 14.74
CA ILE A 247 -1.04 -5.08 15.35
C ILE A 247 -0.27 -6.27 14.82
N VAL A 248 0.87 -5.99 14.19
CA VAL A 248 1.70 -7.01 13.56
C VAL A 248 3.16 -6.86 13.98
N TYR A 249 3.80 -7.97 14.29
CA TYR A 249 5.20 -8.00 14.74
C TYR A 249 5.86 -9.33 14.40
N GLY A 250 7.19 -9.34 14.28
CA GLY A 250 7.96 -10.53 13.96
C GLY A 250 8.18 -11.47 15.14
N GLU A 251 8.08 -12.78 14.90
CA GLU A 251 8.36 -13.82 15.90
C GLU A 251 9.81 -13.76 16.44
N LYS A 252 10.77 -13.39 15.59
CA LYS A 252 12.21 -13.36 15.91
C LYS A 252 12.70 -11.99 16.37
N GLU A 253 11.81 -11.02 16.55
CA GLU A 253 12.14 -9.78 17.25
C GLU A 253 12.56 -10.07 18.70
N ASP A 254 13.50 -9.29 19.23
CA ASP A 254 13.83 -9.39 20.65
C ASP A 254 12.66 -8.89 21.53
N ALA A 255 12.63 -9.36 22.78
CA ALA A 255 11.54 -9.05 23.71
C ALA A 255 11.36 -7.54 23.96
N GLN A 256 12.44 -6.77 23.89
CA GLN A 256 12.40 -5.32 24.13
C GLN A 256 11.72 -4.59 22.97
N ILE A 257 11.94 -5.04 21.72
CA ILE A 257 11.24 -4.52 20.54
C ILE A 257 9.77 -4.94 20.55
N GLN A 258 9.46 -6.20 20.90
CA GLN A 258 8.08 -6.70 20.92
C GLN A 258 7.20 -6.01 21.98
N THR A 259 7.81 -5.42 23.02
CA THR A 259 7.09 -4.83 24.16
C THR A 259 6.03 -3.82 23.74
N GLY A 260 6.31 -2.97 22.74
CA GLY A 260 5.34 -1.99 22.24
C GLY A 260 4.13 -2.64 21.58
N SER A 261 4.36 -3.59 20.66
CA SER A 261 3.29 -4.33 19.98
C SER A 261 2.41 -5.10 20.97
N LEU A 262 3.03 -5.76 21.95
CA LEU A 262 2.32 -6.51 22.99
C LEU A 262 1.48 -5.59 23.89
N ALA A 263 2.04 -4.45 24.30
CA ALA A 263 1.32 -3.46 25.10
C ALA A 263 0.13 -2.85 24.35
N ALA A 264 0.29 -2.58 23.05
CA ALA A 264 -0.82 -2.14 22.20
C ALA A 264 -1.91 -3.23 22.16
N ALA A 265 -1.53 -4.48 21.90
CA ALA A 265 -2.47 -5.59 21.78
C ALA A 265 -3.27 -5.80 23.08
N GLU A 266 -2.58 -5.75 24.22
CA GLU A 266 -3.22 -5.83 25.53
C GLU A 266 -4.18 -4.65 25.76
N PHE A 267 -3.76 -3.42 25.46
CA PHE A 267 -4.60 -2.23 25.64
C PHE A 267 -5.89 -2.32 24.82
N PHE A 268 -5.80 -2.57 23.51
CA PHE A 268 -6.97 -2.59 22.64
C PHE A 268 -7.91 -3.75 22.99
N LYS A 269 -7.35 -4.91 23.39
CA LYS A 269 -8.13 -6.06 23.85
C LYS A 269 -8.87 -5.75 25.15
N LYS A 270 -8.16 -5.22 26.15
CA LYS A 270 -8.73 -4.85 27.46
C LYS A 270 -9.84 -3.79 27.34
N ASN A 271 -9.72 -2.91 26.35
CA ASN A 271 -10.65 -1.81 26.11
C ASN A 271 -11.74 -2.13 25.07
N ASN A 272 -11.97 -3.41 24.75
CA ASN A 272 -13.09 -3.89 23.93
C ASN A 272 -13.15 -3.28 22.52
N PHE A 273 -12.01 -3.13 21.84
CA PHE A 273 -12.01 -2.83 20.41
C PHE A 273 -12.47 -4.07 19.64
N SER A 274 -13.65 -3.99 19.03
CA SER A 274 -14.35 -5.16 18.47
C SER A 274 -13.73 -5.69 17.18
N ARG A 275 -12.89 -4.89 16.53
CA ARG A 275 -12.20 -5.21 15.27
C ARG A 275 -10.68 -5.18 15.44
N LEU A 276 -10.21 -5.75 16.56
CA LEU A 276 -8.79 -5.95 16.83
C LEU A 276 -8.32 -7.25 16.19
N GLN A 277 -7.27 -7.16 15.38
CA GLN A 277 -6.48 -8.30 14.92
C GLN A 277 -5.04 -8.15 15.43
N VAL A 278 -4.46 -9.25 15.90
CA VAL A 278 -3.05 -9.29 16.33
C VAL A 278 -2.39 -10.47 15.64
N GLU A 279 -1.30 -10.21 14.93
CA GLU A 279 -0.59 -11.22 14.17
C GLU A 279 0.90 -11.20 14.47
N ARG A 280 1.42 -12.38 14.80
CA ARG A 280 2.86 -12.60 14.95
C ARG A 280 3.35 -13.30 13.70
N ILE A 281 4.25 -12.67 12.95
CA ILE A 281 4.71 -13.19 11.67
C ILE A 281 5.78 -14.26 11.90
N PRO A 282 5.56 -15.52 11.48
CA PRO A 282 6.54 -16.58 11.65
C PRO A 282 7.86 -16.25 10.96
N TYR A 283 8.97 -16.56 11.63
CA TYR A 283 10.33 -16.37 11.10
C TYR A 283 10.68 -14.94 10.66
N SER A 284 9.90 -13.92 11.03
CA SER A 284 10.19 -12.50 10.73
C SER A 284 10.88 -11.84 11.92
N GLY A 285 11.77 -10.90 11.64
CA GLY A 285 12.36 -10.00 12.65
C GLY A 285 11.75 -8.61 12.53
N VAL A 286 12.60 -7.58 12.58
CA VAL A 286 12.22 -6.17 12.44
C VAL A 286 12.05 -5.83 10.96
N ASP A 287 10.98 -6.34 10.38
CA ASP A 287 10.66 -6.19 8.96
C ASP A 287 9.52 -5.19 8.75
N SER A 288 9.65 -4.32 7.73
CA SER A 288 8.58 -3.38 7.37
C SER A 288 7.32 -4.13 6.90
N ARG A 289 7.43 -5.11 6.00
CA ARG A 289 6.30 -5.94 5.52
C ARG A 289 5.12 -5.14 4.93
N PRO A 290 5.35 -4.21 3.98
CA PRO A 290 4.27 -3.42 3.34
C PRO A 290 3.17 -4.31 2.71
N GLU A 291 3.51 -5.52 2.25
CA GLU A 291 2.55 -6.45 1.64
C GLU A 291 1.48 -6.94 2.62
N ILE A 292 1.82 -7.07 3.90
CA ILE A 292 0.85 -7.43 4.95
C ILE A 292 -0.12 -6.27 5.18
N VAL A 293 0.38 -5.03 5.14
CA VAL A 293 -0.44 -3.81 5.28
C VAL A 293 -1.42 -3.69 4.12
N GLY A 294 -0.94 -3.84 2.89
CA GLY A 294 -1.78 -3.76 1.69
C GLY A 294 -2.90 -4.82 1.70
N ASN A 295 -2.57 -6.06 2.07
CA ASN A 295 -3.53 -7.14 2.21
C ASN A 295 -4.60 -6.85 3.28
N PHE A 296 -4.17 -6.47 4.49
CA PHE A 296 -5.10 -6.19 5.59
C PHE A 296 -5.98 -4.98 5.28
N PHE A 297 -5.38 -3.88 4.83
CA PHE A 297 -6.11 -2.66 4.50
C PHE A 297 -7.16 -2.93 3.41
N ARG A 298 -6.82 -3.76 2.42
CA ARG A 298 -7.77 -4.22 1.42
C ARG A 298 -8.99 -4.92 2.01
N GLY A 299 -8.79 -5.93 2.84
CA GLY A 299 -9.90 -6.65 3.47
C GLY A 299 -10.75 -5.72 4.35
N ALA A 300 -10.11 -4.87 5.14
CA ALA A 300 -10.80 -3.92 6.03
C ALA A 300 -11.64 -2.91 5.24
N PHE A 301 -11.11 -2.31 4.18
CA PHE A 301 -11.90 -1.36 3.39
C PHE A 301 -13.01 -2.06 2.61
N GLU A 302 -12.80 -3.28 2.11
CA GLU A 302 -13.83 -4.02 1.40
C GLU A 302 -15.06 -4.28 2.30
N GLU A 303 -14.84 -4.56 3.59
CA GLU A 303 -15.91 -4.69 4.58
C GLU A 303 -16.55 -3.33 4.93
N ILE A 304 -15.76 -2.26 5.07
CA ILE A 304 -16.27 -0.90 5.35
C ILE A 304 -17.18 -0.40 4.21
N LEU A 305 -16.76 -0.59 2.97
CA LEU A 305 -17.49 -0.11 1.79
C LEU A 305 -18.73 -0.97 1.48
N GLY A 306 -18.74 -2.23 1.93
CA GLY A 306 -19.79 -3.20 1.65
C GLY A 306 -19.67 -3.84 0.26
N ALA A 307 -20.41 -4.93 0.05
CA ALA A 307 -20.27 -5.80 -1.12
C ALA A 307 -20.41 -5.07 -2.47
N GLU A 308 -21.43 -4.22 -2.62
CA GLU A 308 -21.69 -3.51 -3.88
C GLU A 308 -20.52 -2.62 -4.31
N LYS A 309 -20.04 -1.73 -3.41
CA LYS A 309 -18.93 -0.82 -3.71
C LYS A 309 -17.64 -1.59 -3.99
N SER A 310 -17.37 -2.62 -3.19
CA SER A 310 -16.18 -3.47 -3.32
C SER A 310 -16.16 -4.23 -4.65
N ASP A 311 -17.30 -4.82 -5.04
CA ASP A 311 -17.45 -5.48 -6.35
C ASP A 311 -17.22 -4.49 -7.50
N PHE A 312 -17.83 -3.30 -7.41
CA PHE A 312 -17.65 -2.26 -8.41
C PHE A 312 -16.18 -1.86 -8.55
N PHE A 313 -15.45 -1.63 -7.44
CA PHE A 313 -14.05 -1.19 -7.48
C PHE A 313 -13.15 -2.25 -8.10
N ARG A 314 -13.39 -3.53 -7.79
CA ARG A 314 -12.66 -4.65 -8.39
C ARG A 314 -12.88 -4.71 -9.91
N ILE A 315 -14.12 -4.61 -10.36
CA ILE A 315 -14.48 -4.68 -11.78
C ILE A 315 -13.98 -3.44 -12.53
N HIS A 316 -14.06 -2.26 -11.91
CA HIS A 316 -13.52 -1.02 -12.45
C HIS A 316 -12.02 -1.12 -12.71
N LYS A 317 -11.23 -1.61 -11.73
CA LYS A 317 -9.80 -1.90 -11.91
C LYS A 317 -9.56 -2.82 -13.12
N MET A 318 -10.29 -3.92 -13.20
CA MET A 318 -10.16 -4.86 -14.32
C MET A 318 -10.44 -4.19 -15.67
N ALA A 319 -11.46 -3.33 -15.74
CA ALA A 319 -11.83 -2.62 -16.95
C ALA A 319 -10.75 -1.61 -17.37
N VAL A 320 -10.22 -0.81 -16.46
CA VAL A 320 -9.14 0.14 -16.78
C VAL A 320 -7.88 -0.60 -17.23
N GLN A 321 -7.50 -1.68 -16.55
CA GLN A 321 -6.34 -2.51 -16.95
C GLN A 321 -6.53 -3.18 -18.32
N CYS A 322 -7.77 -3.55 -18.68
CA CYS A 322 -8.08 -4.07 -20.01
C CYS A 322 -7.96 -2.99 -21.09
N LEU A 323 -8.46 -1.77 -20.80
CA LEU A 323 -8.43 -0.63 -21.70
C LEU A 323 -7.01 -0.14 -21.95
N GLU A 324 -6.22 0.02 -20.89
CA GLU A 324 -4.96 0.77 -20.91
C GLU A 324 -3.70 -0.09 -20.69
N GLY A 325 -3.88 -1.36 -20.32
CA GLY A 325 -2.79 -2.27 -19.96
C GLY A 325 -2.44 -2.24 -18.47
N VAL A 326 -1.51 -3.11 -18.07
CA VAL A 326 -0.96 -3.17 -16.71
C VAL A 326 0.39 -2.45 -16.71
N LYS A 327 0.54 -1.39 -15.91
CA LYS A 327 1.86 -0.81 -15.67
C LYS A 327 2.61 -1.66 -14.64
N ASP A 328 3.84 -2.00 -14.97
CA ASP A 328 4.73 -2.66 -14.01
C ASP A 328 5.37 -1.60 -13.11
N VAL A 329 5.03 -1.65 -11.83
CA VAL A 329 5.51 -0.73 -10.78
C VAL A 329 6.51 -1.45 -9.87
N THR A 330 6.94 -2.67 -10.23
CA THR A 330 7.99 -3.35 -9.48
C THR A 330 9.31 -2.58 -9.58
N PRO A 331 10.10 -2.49 -8.49
CA PRO A 331 11.42 -1.85 -8.56
C PRO A 331 12.34 -2.58 -9.53
N ARG A 332 13.18 -1.84 -10.27
CA ARG A 332 14.22 -2.46 -11.10
C ARG A 332 15.11 -3.36 -10.22
N SER A 333 15.36 -4.59 -10.65
CA SER A 333 16.33 -5.45 -9.97
C SER A 333 17.72 -4.82 -10.00
N ASP A 334 18.45 -4.88 -8.88
CA ASP A 334 19.82 -4.41 -8.81
C ASP A 334 20.71 -5.23 -9.76
N PRO A 335 21.40 -4.61 -10.74
CA PRO A 335 22.27 -5.34 -11.68
C PRO A 335 23.51 -5.98 -11.01
N LYS A 336 23.71 -5.78 -9.70
CA LYS A 336 24.82 -6.35 -8.94
C LYS A 336 24.47 -7.66 -8.20
N ALA A 337 23.20 -8.04 -8.11
CA ALA A 337 22.80 -9.28 -7.43
C ALA A 337 23.12 -10.54 -8.25
N ASP A 338 23.13 -10.44 -9.58
CA ASP A 338 23.36 -11.61 -10.48
C ASP A 338 24.84 -11.99 -10.65
N ALA A 339 25.78 -11.19 -10.12
CA ALA A 339 27.22 -11.39 -10.34
C ALA A 339 27.97 -12.07 -9.19
N LYS A 340 27.32 -12.40 -8.07
CA LYS A 340 27.98 -12.97 -6.88
C LYS A 340 27.26 -14.19 -6.29
N SER A 341 26.97 -15.18 -7.11
CA SER A 341 26.71 -16.53 -6.61
C SER A 341 27.04 -17.59 -7.66
N ALA A 342 28.33 -17.75 -7.96
CA ALA A 342 28.85 -18.96 -8.57
C ALA A 342 30.10 -19.37 -7.78
N PRO A 343 30.05 -20.43 -6.94
CA PRO A 343 31.26 -20.99 -6.37
C PRO A 343 32.09 -21.62 -7.50
N LYS A 344 33.28 -21.07 -7.74
CA LYS A 344 34.33 -21.72 -8.54
C LYS A 344 34.88 -22.88 -7.72
N ASN A 345 34.34 -24.07 -7.91
CA ASN A 345 35.03 -25.30 -7.54
C ASN A 345 35.80 -25.82 -8.76
N GLY A 346 37.12 -25.75 -8.66
CA GLY A 346 38.04 -26.39 -9.59
C GLY A 346 38.54 -27.72 -9.05
N ALA A 347 38.72 -28.64 -10.02
CA ALA A 347 39.71 -29.73 -10.09
C ALA A 347 39.46 -31.06 -9.34
N GLY A 348 39.61 -32.14 -10.14
CA GLY A 348 39.75 -33.56 -9.74
C GLY A 348 38.64 -34.45 -10.32
N GLN A 349 38.66 -34.90 -11.59
CA GLN A 349 39.32 -36.14 -12.07
C GLN A 349 39.03 -37.34 -11.12
N THR A 350 38.43 -38.47 -11.50
CA THR A 350 38.44 -39.25 -12.75
C THR A 350 37.28 -40.27 -12.74
N ASP A 351 36.80 -40.60 -13.94
CA ASP A 351 36.41 -41.92 -14.46
C ASP A 351 35.40 -42.83 -13.75
N GLY A 352 34.47 -43.36 -14.56
CA GLY A 352 34.10 -44.76 -14.44
C GLY A 352 32.62 -45.10 -14.50
N ASN A 353 32.11 -45.19 -15.74
CA ASN A 353 31.21 -46.24 -16.22
C ASN A 353 29.79 -46.44 -15.63
N GLN A 354 28.80 -46.18 -16.50
CA GLN A 354 27.68 -47.05 -16.92
C GLN A 354 27.31 -48.22 -15.96
N LYS A 355 26.05 -48.45 -15.57
CA LYS A 355 24.96 -48.99 -16.42
C LYS A 355 23.70 -49.25 -15.56
N LYS A 356 22.54 -48.87 -16.13
CA LYS A 356 21.21 -49.52 -16.17
C LYS A 356 20.61 -50.19 -14.92
N ASP A 357 19.40 -49.69 -14.61
CA ASP A 357 18.18 -50.26 -13.99
C ASP A 357 17.91 -51.75 -14.35
N PRO A 358 16.92 -52.50 -13.76
CA PRO A 358 15.72 -52.00 -13.07
C PRO A 358 15.08 -52.86 -11.93
N ALA A 359 14.01 -52.28 -11.35
CA ALA A 359 12.74 -52.87 -10.90
C ALA A 359 12.70 -53.93 -9.77
N SER A 360 11.84 -53.66 -8.77
CA SER A 360 10.58 -54.38 -8.45
C SER A 360 10.30 -54.43 -6.95
N GLY A 361 9.00 -54.34 -6.57
CA GLY A 361 8.51 -54.80 -5.27
C GLY A 361 7.52 -53.87 -4.56
N GLU A 362 6.23 -54.05 -4.86
CA GLU A 362 5.10 -53.80 -3.94
C GLU A 362 5.27 -54.72 -2.69
N ASP A 363 4.71 -54.57 -1.48
CA ASP A 363 3.49 -53.92 -0.98
C ASP A 363 3.53 -53.88 0.58
N SER A 364 2.69 -53.02 1.15
CA SER A 364 1.95 -53.16 2.42
C SER A 364 2.57 -52.70 3.77
N GLY A 365 1.81 -51.85 4.48
CA GLY A 365 1.67 -51.95 5.95
C GLY A 365 1.79 -50.68 6.82
N LYS A 366 0.77 -49.81 6.81
CA LYS A 366 0.27 -48.90 7.90
C LYS A 366 1.25 -48.35 8.96
N SER A 367 1.31 -47.01 9.09
CA SER A 367 0.77 -46.24 10.26
C SER A 367 1.14 -44.74 10.23
N ALA A 368 0.12 -43.90 10.50
CA ALA A 368 0.11 -42.55 11.11
C ALA A 368 1.12 -41.45 10.70
N GLU A 369 0.55 -40.34 10.22
CA GLU A 369 1.08 -38.97 10.01
C GLU A 369 1.87 -38.36 11.22
N PRO A 370 2.75 -37.33 11.03
CA PRO A 370 2.41 -36.10 10.29
C PRO A 370 3.48 -35.40 9.43
N LYS A 371 2.95 -34.74 8.39
CA LYS A 371 3.35 -33.45 7.80
C LYS A 371 4.86 -33.21 7.61
N GLN A 372 5.35 -33.63 6.44
CA GLN A 372 6.58 -33.09 5.86
C GLN A 372 6.43 -31.60 5.58
N ALA A 373 7.32 -30.83 6.20
CA ALA A 373 7.61 -29.45 5.86
C ALA A 373 8.09 -29.39 4.40
N GLN A 374 7.30 -28.73 3.55
CA GLN A 374 7.79 -28.26 2.26
C GLN A 374 8.79 -27.14 2.54
N GLY A 375 10.06 -27.40 2.23
CA GLY A 375 11.10 -26.38 2.20
C GLY A 375 10.78 -25.26 1.20
N PRO A 376 11.53 -24.16 1.21
CA PRO A 376 11.18 -22.95 0.47
C PRO A 376 11.20 -23.23 -1.03
N VAL A 377 10.01 -23.32 -1.63
CA VAL A 377 9.85 -23.26 -3.07
C VAL A 377 10.35 -21.88 -3.49
N LYS A 378 11.45 -21.85 -4.26
CA LYS A 378 11.81 -20.65 -5.04
C LYS A 378 10.59 -20.29 -5.87
N GLY A 379 9.88 -19.23 -5.47
CA GLY A 379 8.76 -18.71 -6.23
C GLY A 379 9.24 -18.36 -7.64
N PRO A 380 8.47 -18.68 -8.69
CA PRO A 380 8.79 -18.21 -10.03
C PRO A 380 8.81 -16.68 -10.00
N ALA A 381 9.81 -16.08 -10.66
CA ALA A 381 9.80 -14.66 -10.96
C ALA A 381 8.41 -14.29 -11.50
N ALA A 382 7.74 -13.35 -10.85
CA ALA A 382 6.37 -12.98 -11.19
C ALA A 382 6.35 -12.49 -12.64
N ALA A 383 5.87 -13.33 -13.56
CA ALA A 383 5.50 -12.87 -14.89
C ALA A 383 4.47 -11.75 -14.70
N ALA A 384 4.74 -10.58 -15.28
CA ALA A 384 3.80 -9.46 -15.26
C ALA A 384 2.41 -9.98 -15.65
N ALA A 385 1.43 -9.83 -14.75
CA ALA A 385 0.10 -10.39 -14.96
C ALA A 385 -0.49 -9.80 -16.25
N ALA A 386 -0.86 -10.67 -17.19
CA ALA A 386 -1.49 -10.24 -18.43
C ALA A 386 -2.78 -9.45 -18.10
N PRO A 387 -3.09 -8.37 -18.84
CA PRO A 387 -4.31 -7.62 -18.63
C PRO A 387 -5.54 -8.53 -18.78
N PRO A 388 -6.64 -8.27 -18.04
CA PRO A 388 -7.86 -9.04 -18.16
C PRO A 388 -8.39 -9.03 -19.59
N SER A 389 -8.87 -10.17 -20.08
CA SER A 389 -9.42 -10.24 -21.44
C SER A 389 -10.70 -9.39 -21.55
N PRO A 390 -10.94 -8.73 -22.70
CA PRO A 390 -12.13 -7.87 -22.87
C PRO A 390 -13.46 -8.60 -22.63
N ALA A 391 -13.55 -9.88 -23.03
CA ALA A 391 -14.74 -10.70 -22.81
C ALA A 391 -15.03 -10.94 -21.33
N VAL A 392 -14.00 -11.22 -20.52
CA VAL A 392 -14.13 -11.41 -19.07
C VAL A 392 -14.57 -10.12 -18.39
N VAL A 393 -14.00 -8.98 -18.80
CA VAL A 393 -14.40 -7.66 -18.27
C VAL A 393 -15.86 -7.34 -18.60
N MET A 394 -16.28 -7.56 -19.86
CA MET A 394 -17.67 -7.33 -20.28
C MET A 394 -18.67 -8.21 -19.52
N ALA A 395 -18.33 -9.48 -19.29
CA ALA A 395 -19.16 -10.39 -18.49
C ALA A 395 -19.30 -9.89 -17.04
N ALA A 396 -18.18 -9.48 -16.41
CA ALA A 396 -18.20 -8.96 -15.05
C ALA A 396 -19.00 -7.65 -14.92
N LEU A 397 -18.85 -6.72 -15.85
CA LEU A 397 -19.63 -5.47 -15.88
C LEU A 397 -21.14 -5.73 -16.08
N SER A 398 -21.49 -6.72 -16.90
CA SER A 398 -22.89 -7.11 -17.13
C SER A 398 -23.48 -7.75 -15.87
N GLN A 399 -22.76 -8.71 -15.28
CA GLN A 399 -23.16 -9.35 -14.02
C GLN A 399 -23.37 -8.34 -12.89
N PHE A 400 -22.50 -7.34 -12.76
CA PHE A 400 -22.66 -6.28 -11.76
C PHE A 400 -23.99 -5.52 -11.93
N ASN A 401 -24.33 -5.14 -13.16
CA ASN A 401 -25.59 -4.44 -13.44
C ASN A 401 -26.83 -5.30 -13.17
N GLU A 402 -26.74 -6.62 -13.37
CA GLU A 402 -27.80 -7.58 -13.05
C GLU A 402 -27.96 -7.77 -11.54
N GLN A 403 -26.83 -7.90 -10.82
CA GLN A 403 -26.79 -8.09 -9.38
C GLN A 403 -27.22 -6.84 -8.61
N TYR A 404 -26.86 -5.64 -9.11
CA TYR A 404 -27.13 -4.36 -8.46
C TYR A 404 -27.89 -3.39 -9.41
N PRO A 405 -29.14 -3.69 -9.79
CA PRO A 405 -29.87 -2.94 -10.82
C PRO A 405 -30.20 -1.48 -10.45
N ARG A 406 -30.14 -1.16 -9.15
CA ARG A 406 -30.35 0.19 -8.59
C ARG A 406 -29.05 0.87 -8.15
N SER A 407 -27.89 0.31 -8.53
CA SER A 407 -26.60 0.84 -8.13
C SER A 407 -26.40 2.29 -8.58
N ALA A 408 -25.82 3.10 -7.69
CA ALA A 408 -25.34 4.43 -8.05
C ALA A 408 -24.20 4.39 -9.09
N PHE A 409 -23.51 3.25 -9.23
CA PHE A 409 -22.41 3.05 -10.17
C PHE A 409 -22.85 2.63 -11.57
N LYS A 410 -24.17 2.48 -11.80
CA LYS A 410 -24.71 2.08 -13.12
C LYS A 410 -24.17 2.94 -14.26
N GLY A 411 -24.06 4.26 -14.05
CA GLY A 411 -23.44 5.17 -15.02
C GLY A 411 -21.99 4.77 -15.31
N SER A 412 -21.15 4.68 -14.29
CA SER A 412 -19.74 4.27 -14.45
C SER A 412 -19.60 2.91 -15.14
N CYS A 413 -20.43 1.93 -14.78
CA CYS A 413 -20.47 0.63 -15.46
C CYS A 413 -20.82 0.76 -16.94
N ARG A 414 -21.87 1.51 -17.29
CA ARG A 414 -22.27 1.75 -18.69
C ARG A 414 -21.16 2.40 -19.50
N PHE A 415 -20.48 3.38 -18.92
CA PHE A 415 -19.39 4.07 -19.59
C PHE A 415 -18.21 3.12 -19.85
N LEU A 416 -17.81 2.32 -18.85
CA LEU A 416 -16.77 1.31 -19.01
C LEU A 416 -17.14 0.24 -20.04
N MET A 417 -18.38 -0.25 -20.03
CA MET A 417 -18.87 -1.21 -21.03
C MET A 417 -18.77 -0.64 -22.45
N ALA A 418 -19.15 0.62 -22.65
CA ALA A 418 -19.06 1.28 -23.95
C ALA A 418 -17.60 1.43 -24.43
N ARG A 419 -16.70 1.81 -23.52
CA ARG A 419 -15.27 1.90 -23.84
C ARG A 419 -14.68 0.54 -24.20
N VAL A 420 -14.93 -0.50 -23.41
CA VAL A 420 -14.41 -1.84 -23.70
C VAL A 420 -14.97 -2.37 -25.03
N ALA A 421 -16.26 -2.15 -25.29
CA ALA A 421 -16.87 -2.52 -26.56
C ALA A 421 -16.22 -1.80 -27.76
N MET A 422 -16.08 -0.47 -27.70
CA MET A 422 -15.45 0.30 -28.80
C MET A 422 -13.98 -0.04 -28.98
N GLU A 423 -13.20 -0.01 -27.90
CA GLU A 423 -11.74 0.01 -27.97
C GLU A 423 -11.13 -1.40 -28.11
N LYS A 424 -11.87 -2.45 -27.72
CA LYS A 424 -11.32 -3.82 -27.63
C LYS A 424 -12.13 -4.91 -28.32
N LEU A 425 -13.39 -4.66 -28.67
CA LEU A 425 -14.31 -5.68 -29.20
C LEU A 425 -15.03 -5.29 -30.50
N ASP A 426 -14.68 -4.16 -31.10
CA ASP A 426 -15.33 -3.61 -32.32
C ASP A 426 -16.87 -3.48 -32.20
N GLY A 427 -17.35 -3.24 -30.98
CA GLY A 427 -18.77 -3.26 -30.61
C GLY A 427 -19.47 -1.91 -30.76
N LYS A 428 -19.34 -1.25 -31.93
CA LYS A 428 -19.83 0.13 -32.14
C LYS A 428 -21.29 0.35 -31.76
N ALA A 429 -22.19 -0.50 -32.24
CA ALA A 429 -23.62 -0.37 -31.97
C ALA A 429 -23.98 -0.46 -30.48
N ASN A 430 -23.31 -1.35 -29.73
CA ASN A 430 -23.54 -1.50 -28.30
C ASN A 430 -23.02 -0.30 -27.52
N ALA A 431 -21.82 0.18 -27.86
CA ALA A 431 -21.26 1.37 -27.22
C ALA A 431 -22.12 2.60 -27.46
N GLU A 432 -22.60 2.82 -28.69
CA GLU A 432 -23.51 3.91 -29.01
C GLU A 432 -24.79 3.82 -28.17
N LYS A 433 -25.42 2.63 -28.12
CA LYS A 433 -26.61 2.38 -27.33
C LYS A 433 -26.44 2.77 -25.85
N TRP A 434 -25.34 2.34 -25.23
CA TRP A 434 -25.10 2.64 -23.81
C TRP A 434 -24.73 4.10 -23.56
N LEU A 435 -23.96 4.72 -24.45
CA LEU A 435 -23.56 6.11 -24.30
C LEU A 435 -24.73 7.08 -24.53
N ARG A 436 -25.68 6.74 -25.41
CA ARG A 436 -26.91 7.51 -25.58
C ARG A 436 -27.75 7.59 -24.30
N GLU A 437 -27.63 6.63 -23.38
CA GLU A 437 -28.28 6.71 -22.07
C GLU A 437 -27.82 7.94 -21.26
N PHE A 438 -26.63 8.51 -21.52
CA PHE A 438 -26.11 9.72 -20.86
C PHE A 438 -26.60 11.05 -21.44
N VAL A 439 -27.27 11.01 -22.59
CA VAL A 439 -27.80 12.20 -23.24
C VAL A 439 -29.08 12.69 -22.57
N ASP A 440 -29.81 11.78 -21.90
CA ASP A 440 -31.09 12.03 -21.24
C ASP A 440 -31.11 11.47 -19.81
N PRO A 441 -32.03 11.94 -18.94
CA PRO A 441 -32.21 11.36 -17.63
C PRO A 441 -32.55 9.86 -17.70
N PRO A 442 -32.07 9.04 -16.74
CA PRO A 442 -31.41 9.45 -15.51
C PRO A 442 -29.89 9.65 -15.62
N LEU A 443 -29.19 9.08 -16.61
CA LEU A 443 -27.72 9.14 -16.60
C LEU A 443 -27.17 10.51 -16.98
N LEU A 444 -27.97 11.39 -17.59
CA LEU A 444 -27.58 12.79 -17.79
C LEU A 444 -27.23 13.50 -16.48
N SER A 445 -27.77 13.09 -15.32
CA SER A 445 -27.41 13.67 -14.02
C SER A 445 -26.11 13.11 -13.44
N SER A 446 -25.58 12.00 -13.97
CA SER A 446 -24.32 11.39 -13.54
C SER A 446 -23.16 12.38 -13.68
N PRO A 447 -22.21 12.45 -12.72
CA PRO A 447 -21.01 13.28 -12.88
C PRO A 447 -20.15 12.87 -14.08
N LEU A 448 -20.33 11.64 -14.60
CA LEU A 448 -19.63 11.14 -15.79
C LEU A 448 -20.28 11.55 -17.12
N ALA A 449 -21.50 12.11 -17.11
CA ALA A 449 -22.21 12.45 -18.34
C ALA A 449 -21.39 13.34 -19.30
N PRO A 450 -20.65 14.36 -18.84
CA PRO A 450 -19.81 15.17 -19.72
C PRO A 450 -18.74 14.35 -20.45
N ALA A 451 -18.04 13.46 -19.75
CA ALA A 451 -17.02 12.60 -20.35
C ALA A 451 -17.63 11.56 -21.30
N ALA A 452 -18.75 10.95 -20.91
CA ALA A 452 -19.45 9.95 -21.73
C ALA A 452 -20.03 10.57 -23.02
N VAL A 453 -20.66 11.74 -22.94
CA VAL A 453 -21.20 12.44 -24.12
C VAL A 453 -20.07 12.94 -25.02
N LEU A 454 -18.97 13.45 -24.46
CA LEU A 454 -17.80 13.80 -25.25
C LEU A 454 -17.26 12.58 -26.02
N TYR A 455 -17.12 11.44 -25.33
CA TYR A 455 -16.66 10.20 -25.94
C TYR A 455 -17.61 9.69 -27.04
N LEU A 456 -18.92 9.75 -26.82
CA LEU A 456 -19.95 9.43 -27.83
C LEU A 456 -19.73 10.22 -29.12
N VAL A 457 -19.58 11.54 -28.98
CA VAL A 457 -19.44 12.45 -30.13
C VAL A 457 -18.07 12.29 -30.81
N GLU A 458 -16.99 12.11 -30.05
CA GLU A 458 -15.65 12.05 -30.61
C GLU A 458 -15.28 10.71 -31.23
N LYS A 459 -15.79 9.61 -30.68
CA LYS A 459 -15.27 8.27 -30.98
C LYS A 459 -16.29 7.32 -31.57
N VAL A 460 -17.59 7.58 -31.39
CA VAL A 460 -18.62 6.59 -31.71
C VAL A 460 -19.51 7.04 -32.85
N ILE A 461 -20.16 8.19 -32.76
CA ILE A 461 -21.09 8.62 -33.82
C ILE A 461 -20.37 9.12 -35.06
N ASP A 462 -21.10 9.14 -36.17
CA ASP A 462 -20.71 9.88 -37.36
C ASP A 462 -21.05 11.37 -37.18
N GLN A 463 -20.02 12.20 -37.05
CA GLN A 463 -20.17 13.64 -36.81
C GLN A 463 -20.77 14.40 -37.99
N GLU A 464 -20.69 13.86 -39.21
CA GLU A 464 -21.29 14.49 -40.38
C GLU A 464 -22.78 14.17 -40.46
N ALA A 465 -23.13 12.89 -40.29
CA ALA A 465 -24.52 12.44 -40.35
C ALA A 465 -25.35 12.92 -39.14
N GLN A 466 -24.74 13.06 -37.97
CA GLN A 466 -25.43 13.34 -36.69
C GLN A 466 -24.97 14.67 -36.06
N ARG A 467 -24.57 15.63 -36.90
CA ARG A 467 -23.97 16.90 -36.47
C ARG A 467 -24.84 17.70 -35.50
N ASP A 468 -26.12 17.89 -35.81
CA ASP A 468 -27.02 18.72 -34.99
C ASP A 468 -27.32 18.07 -33.64
N GLU A 469 -27.52 16.74 -33.64
CA GLU A 469 -27.63 15.94 -32.41
C GLU A 469 -26.39 16.11 -31.53
N ALA A 470 -25.20 15.97 -32.11
CA ALA A 470 -23.93 16.14 -31.40
C ALA A 470 -23.78 17.54 -30.76
N ILE A 471 -24.12 18.60 -31.49
CA ILE A 471 -24.09 19.98 -30.99
C ILE A 471 -25.04 20.15 -29.80
N GLN A 472 -26.24 19.57 -29.89
CA GLN A 472 -27.23 19.61 -28.82
C GLN A 472 -26.73 18.87 -27.58
N TRP A 473 -26.20 17.66 -27.73
CA TRP A 473 -25.75 16.84 -26.62
C TRP A 473 -24.56 17.45 -25.88
N LEU A 474 -23.54 17.94 -26.60
CA LEU A 474 -22.41 18.67 -25.99
C LEU A 474 -22.90 19.93 -25.26
N GLY A 475 -23.94 20.59 -25.79
CA GLY A 475 -24.58 21.74 -25.14
C GLY A 475 -25.19 21.40 -23.78
N LYS A 476 -25.75 20.19 -23.60
CA LYS A 476 -26.32 19.74 -22.32
C LYS A 476 -25.25 19.56 -21.23
N THR A 477 -24.01 19.27 -21.60
CA THR A 477 -22.95 18.90 -20.63
C THR A 477 -21.81 19.91 -20.49
N MET A 478 -21.62 20.84 -21.42
CA MET A 478 -20.45 21.74 -21.48
C MET A 478 -20.21 22.65 -20.25
N ASN A 479 -21.27 22.94 -19.48
CA ASN A 479 -21.21 23.84 -18.33
C ASN A 479 -21.28 23.11 -16.98
N ARG A 480 -21.26 21.78 -16.99
CA ARG A 480 -21.30 20.97 -15.77
C ARG A 480 -20.00 21.13 -14.99
N ARG A 481 -20.12 21.57 -13.73
CA ARG A 481 -18.96 21.87 -12.86
C ARG A 481 -18.23 20.62 -12.40
N GLU A 482 -18.90 19.48 -12.44
CA GLU A 482 -18.36 18.18 -12.04
C GLU A 482 -17.36 17.62 -13.07
N ALA A 483 -17.35 18.15 -14.30
CA ALA A 483 -16.39 17.75 -15.33
C ALA A 483 -15.01 18.38 -15.09
N SER A 484 -13.96 17.59 -15.37
CA SER A 484 -12.59 18.09 -15.35
C SER A 484 -12.42 19.29 -16.29
N VAL A 485 -11.44 20.14 -16.02
CA VAL A 485 -11.12 21.30 -16.87
C VAL A 485 -10.85 20.85 -18.31
N GLU A 486 -10.12 19.75 -18.47
CA GLU A 486 -9.84 19.13 -19.77
C GLU A 486 -11.11 18.74 -20.52
N VAL A 487 -12.02 17.98 -19.89
CA VAL A 487 -13.28 17.56 -20.52
C VAL A 487 -14.13 18.77 -20.91
N ARG A 488 -14.20 19.80 -20.05
CA ARG A 488 -14.95 21.03 -20.36
C ARG A 488 -14.35 21.78 -21.54
N ASN A 489 -13.03 21.95 -21.56
CA ASN A 489 -12.33 22.64 -22.65
C ASN A 489 -12.53 21.88 -23.96
N ARG A 490 -12.32 20.56 -23.94
CA ARG A 490 -12.48 19.71 -25.11
C ARG A 490 -13.91 19.68 -25.64
N THR A 491 -14.90 19.64 -24.75
CA THR A 491 -16.33 19.74 -25.10
C THR A 491 -16.64 21.07 -25.80
N ARG A 492 -16.09 22.18 -25.30
CA ARG A 492 -16.28 23.51 -25.92
C ARG A 492 -15.63 23.60 -27.29
N GLU A 493 -14.39 23.14 -27.41
CA GLU A 493 -13.65 23.10 -28.68
C GLU A 493 -14.40 22.30 -29.74
N LEU A 494 -14.81 21.09 -29.40
CA LEU A 494 -15.52 20.20 -30.33
C LEU A 494 -16.86 20.79 -30.75
N ARG A 495 -17.64 21.31 -29.80
CA ARG A 495 -18.93 21.95 -30.11
C ARG A 495 -18.75 23.17 -31.02
N LYS A 496 -17.72 23.98 -30.77
CA LYS A 496 -17.39 25.14 -31.62
C LYS A 496 -17.06 24.69 -33.04
N LYS A 497 -16.21 23.68 -33.20
CA LYS A 497 -15.86 23.11 -34.51
C LYS A 497 -17.09 22.62 -35.27
N LEU A 498 -17.99 21.89 -34.61
CA LEU A 498 -19.21 21.37 -35.26
C LEU A 498 -20.17 22.50 -35.68
N LEU A 499 -20.28 23.57 -34.89
CA LEU A 499 -21.05 24.76 -35.25
C LEU A 499 -20.48 25.45 -36.50
N GLU A 500 -19.16 25.67 -36.55
CA GLU A 500 -18.49 26.28 -37.71
C GLU A 500 -18.67 25.43 -38.98
N GLN A 501 -18.60 24.10 -38.87
CA GLN A 501 -18.85 23.19 -39.97
C GLN A 501 -20.30 23.25 -40.47
N ARG A 502 -21.27 23.34 -39.55
CA ARG A 502 -22.70 23.49 -39.90
C ARG A 502 -22.95 24.80 -40.65
N ASP A 503 -22.42 25.90 -40.14
CA ASP A 503 -22.63 27.23 -40.74
C ASP A 503 -21.91 27.34 -42.10
N SER A 504 -20.77 26.66 -42.27
CA SER A 504 -20.07 26.58 -43.55
C SER A 504 -20.83 25.74 -44.58
N ALA A 505 -21.41 24.61 -44.16
CA ALA A 505 -22.25 23.77 -45.02
C ALA A 505 -23.54 24.49 -45.46
N ALA A 506 -24.16 25.25 -44.55
CA ALA A 506 -25.34 26.07 -44.86
C ALA A 506 -25.04 27.19 -45.88
N LYS A 507 -23.82 27.73 -45.89
CA LYS A 507 -23.37 28.72 -46.88
C LYS A 507 -23.00 28.10 -48.24
N ALA A 508 -22.76 26.79 -48.30
CA ALA A 508 -22.36 26.08 -49.52
C ALA A 508 -23.54 25.45 -50.28
N GLN A 509 -24.75 25.45 -49.71
CA GLN A 509 -25.99 25.05 -50.40
C GLN A 509 -26.66 26.31 -51.00
N PRO A 510 -26.66 26.49 -52.34
CA PRO A 510 -27.29 27.63 -53.01
C PRO A 510 -28.81 27.64 -52.95
#